data_AF-A0A8T4KWL7-F1
#
_entry.id   AF-A0A8T4KWL7-F1
#
_cell.length_a   1.000
_cell.length_b   1.000
_cell.length_c   1.000
_cell.angle_alpha   90.00
_cell.angle_beta   90.00
_cell.angle_gamma   90.00
#
_symmetry.space_group_name_H-M   'P 1'
#
loop_
_entity.id
_entity.type
_entity.pdbx_description
1 polymer ?
#
loop_
_entity_poly.entity_id
_entity_poly.type
_entity_poly.pdbx_seq_one_letter_code
_entity_poly.pdbx_strand_id
1 'polypeptide(L)'
;MTKKHKPRSGSLQFYPRVRAAKPVANFTTFPKITDGASKPMEFFGYKAGMLHVMAKDLYDKSATYGHELRIPATIIEAPPMKIFGIRAYGNSSKGKYALTEIIAEKFDKHLGKRIKNLKGNGDFGKIEKLRDRVVEIRLIAHAQPHLTGIGKKVPEVIEIALSGNLDAQMDYAKNIFGKEISAKDVFSDNEIVDARAVTLGKGFQGVVKRFGVRTLRRKSKKERMVGSIGPWNPSTVMWTVARAGQMGYHARAEYNKRILKIFENPVELNPSSGFEGYGTLRGTTILVAGSLPGHIKRIVALRKAIRKPHIERKLSEITFISTKPEIAKTSEEEVAVHKVRVEKKAEKEEKSVNDEIAMAVKGEKEKKREREVKAGNDFYERS
;
A
#
# COMPACT_ATOMS: atom_id res chain seq x y z
N MET A 1 -31.68 -26.09 18.01
CA MET A 1 -30.61 -26.05 16.98
C MET A 1 -30.94 -24.99 15.92
N THR A 2 -29.97 -24.35 15.27
CA THR A 2 -30.25 -23.36 14.20
C THR A 2 -30.83 -24.04 12.96
N LYS A 3 -31.87 -23.47 12.34
CA LYS A 3 -32.56 -24.07 11.18
C LYS A 3 -31.68 -24.22 9.92
N LYS A 4 -30.68 -23.35 9.73
CA LYS A 4 -29.73 -23.41 8.61
C LYS A 4 -28.31 -23.20 9.12
N HIS A 5 -27.39 -24.01 8.63
CA HIS A 5 -25.97 -23.86 8.92
C HIS A 5 -25.36 -22.72 8.10
N LYS A 6 -24.55 -21.88 8.75
CA LYS A 6 -23.81 -20.80 8.10
C LYS A 6 -22.50 -20.56 8.87
N PRO A 7 -21.38 -20.32 8.19
CA PRO A 7 -20.16 -19.83 8.84
C PRO A 7 -20.42 -18.52 9.59
N ARG A 8 -19.68 -18.33 10.68
CA ARG A 8 -19.73 -17.09 11.46
C ARG A 8 -19.25 -15.88 10.64
N SER A 9 -19.81 -14.70 10.93
CA SER A 9 -19.35 -13.44 10.34
C SER A 9 -18.09 -12.94 11.05
N GLY A 10 -16.96 -12.97 10.34
CA GLY A 10 -15.67 -12.47 10.81
C GLY A 10 -14.89 -13.43 11.71
N SER A 11 -13.56 -13.34 11.63
CA SER A 11 -12.64 -14.12 12.46
C SER A 11 -12.57 -13.57 13.89
N LEU A 12 -12.52 -14.51 14.85
CA LEU A 12 -12.31 -14.23 16.28
C LEU A 12 -10.84 -13.99 16.63
N GLN A 13 -9.89 -14.46 15.81
CA GLN A 13 -8.45 -14.33 16.02
C GLN A 13 -7.98 -12.87 16.17
N PHE A 14 -8.73 -11.93 15.57
CA PHE A 14 -8.38 -10.51 15.57
C PHE A 14 -9.09 -9.70 16.66
N TYR A 15 -9.66 -10.38 17.67
CA TYR A 15 -10.10 -9.71 18.89
C TYR A 15 -8.93 -9.48 19.86
N PRO A 16 -8.96 -8.40 20.65
CA PRO A 16 -9.91 -7.29 20.58
C PRO A 16 -9.68 -6.39 19.35
N ARG A 17 -10.78 -5.94 18.72
CA ARG A 17 -10.72 -5.04 17.55
C ARG A 17 -10.64 -3.58 17.98
N VAL A 18 -9.46 -3.17 18.43
CA VAL A 18 -9.17 -1.82 18.95
C VAL A 18 -8.14 -1.09 18.10
N ARG A 19 -7.99 0.23 18.33
CA ARG A 19 -6.97 1.05 17.68
C ARG A 19 -5.58 0.53 18.05
N ALA A 20 -4.67 0.52 17.08
CA ALA A 20 -3.25 0.30 17.33
C ALA A 20 -2.74 1.38 18.30
N ALA A 21 -1.95 0.99 19.29
CA ALA A 21 -1.43 1.94 20.28
C ALA A 21 -0.41 2.92 19.68
N LYS A 22 0.27 2.53 18.59
CA LYS A 22 1.29 3.31 17.91
C LYS A 22 1.06 3.26 16.39
N PRO A 23 1.41 4.32 15.64
CA PRO A 23 1.29 4.35 14.19
C PRO A 23 2.35 3.50 13.48
N VAL A 24 3.49 3.26 14.13
CA VAL A 24 4.58 2.39 13.64
C VAL A 24 4.28 0.95 14.06
N ALA A 25 4.27 0.03 13.11
CA ALA A 25 3.98 -1.37 13.37
C ALA A 25 5.25 -2.22 13.29
N ASN A 26 5.86 -2.51 14.44
CA ASN A 26 7.09 -3.28 14.51
C ASN A 26 6.82 -4.79 14.48
N PHE A 27 7.78 -5.55 13.97
CA PHE A 27 7.79 -6.99 14.15
C PHE A 27 8.28 -7.35 15.56
N THR A 28 7.77 -8.46 16.09
CA THR A 28 8.16 -9.01 17.39
C THR A 28 8.78 -10.40 17.26
N THR A 29 8.70 -10.97 16.07
CA THR A 29 9.20 -12.30 15.73
C THR A 29 10.06 -12.14 14.49
N PHE A 30 11.09 -12.96 14.37
CA PHE A 30 12.01 -12.94 13.23
C PHE A 30 12.33 -14.38 12.82
N PRO A 31 12.61 -14.63 11.53
CA PRO A 31 13.10 -15.93 11.11
C PRO A 31 14.44 -16.24 11.78
N LYS A 32 14.66 -17.50 12.15
CA LYS A 32 15.95 -17.96 12.64
C LYS A 32 16.84 -18.25 11.43
N ILE A 33 17.71 -17.30 11.10
CA ILE A 33 18.70 -17.43 10.02
C ILE A 33 20.06 -17.38 10.70
N THR A 34 20.69 -18.53 10.90
CA THR A 34 22.00 -18.67 11.57
C THR A 34 23.16 -18.69 10.59
N ASP A 35 22.89 -19.09 9.35
CA ASP A 35 23.93 -19.40 8.38
C ASP A 35 24.33 -18.14 7.58
N GLY A 36 25.63 -17.94 7.41
CA GLY A 36 26.22 -16.82 6.66
C GLY A 36 26.52 -15.57 7.48
N ALA A 37 26.92 -14.51 6.77
CA ALA A 37 27.22 -13.21 7.38
C ALA A 37 25.96 -12.56 7.98
N SER A 38 26.14 -11.83 9.09
CA SER A 38 25.05 -11.07 9.72
C SER A 38 24.55 -9.98 8.77
N LYS A 39 23.23 -9.92 8.58
CA LYS A 39 22.53 -8.90 7.80
C LYS A 39 21.33 -8.39 8.58
N PRO A 40 20.87 -7.16 8.31
CA PRO A 40 19.59 -6.68 8.84
C PRO A 40 18.44 -7.56 8.33
N MET A 41 17.46 -7.83 9.19
CA MET A 41 16.31 -8.67 8.84
C MET A 41 15.04 -7.91 8.50
N GLU A 42 15.01 -6.60 8.79
CA GLU A 42 13.87 -5.74 8.53
C GLU A 42 14.31 -4.36 8.05
N PHE A 43 13.42 -3.71 7.30
CA PHE A 43 13.57 -2.35 6.83
C PHE A 43 12.22 -1.64 6.86
N PHE A 44 12.24 -0.32 6.92
CA PHE A 44 11.03 0.48 7.01
C PHE A 44 11.00 1.50 5.87
N GLY A 45 9.84 1.64 5.25
CA GLY A 45 9.62 2.64 4.21
C GLY A 45 8.22 3.22 4.29
N TYR A 46 7.92 4.20 3.45
CA TYR A 46 6.65 4.90 3.43
C TYR A 46 5.84 4.51 2.19
N LYS A 47 4.59 4.10 2.41
CA LYS A 47 3.68 3.76 1.31
C LYS A 47 3.39 5.01 0.48
N ALA A 48 3.78 5.01 -0.79
CA ALA A 48 3.60 6.13 -1.70
C ALA A 48 2.32 6.04 -2.50
N GLY A 49 2.04 4.88 -3.09
CA GLY A 49 0.90 4.68 -3.97
C GLY A 49 0.83 3.25 -4.47
N MET A 50 0.00 3.02 -5.47
CA MET A 50 -0.06 1.74 -6.19
C MET A 50 0.01 2.01 -7.69
N LEU A 51 0.56 1.06 -8.42
CA LEU A 51 0.52 1.02 -9.88
C LEU A 51 0.30 -0.43 -10.32
N HIS A 52 0.36 -0.68 -11.63
CA HIS A 52 0.45 -2.03 -12.13
C HIS A 52 1.68 -2.16 -13.02
N VAL A 53 2.29 -3.35 -12.97
CA VAL A 53 3.39 -3.73 -13.85
C VAL A 53 2.99 -4.94 -14.69
N MET A 54 3.71 -5.16 -15.77
CA MET A 54 3.65 -6.40 -16.53
C MET A 54 4.95 -7.18 -16.39
N ALA A 55 4.82 -8.49 -16.27
CA ALA A 55 5.93 -9.44 -16.24
C ALA A 55 5.43 -10.80 -16.74
N LYS A 56 6.29 -11.61 -17.36
CA LYS A 56 5.94 -12.95 -17.79
C LYS A 56 5.95 -13.93 -16.63
N ASP A 57 5.00 -14.86 -16.63
CA ASP A 57 4.99 -16.00 -15.70
C ASP A 57 6.03 -17.04 -16.15
N LEU A 58 7.02 -17.29 -15.30
CA LEU A 58 8.06 -18.29 -15.56
C LEU A 58 7.85 -19.56 -14.72
N TYR A 59 6.68 -19.71 -14.10
CA TYR A 59 6.34 -20.93 -13.39
C TYR A 59 5.73 -21.97 -14.35
N ASP A 60 6.51 -23.00 -14.69
CA ASP A 60 6.20 -24.09 -15.62
C ASP A 60 4.88 -24.82 -15.33
N LYS A 61 4.51 -24.97 -14.06
CA LYS A 61 3.25 -25.62 -13.64
C LYS A 61 2.05 -24.67 -13.61
N SER A 62 2.22 -23.41 -14.02
CA SER A 62 1.14 -22.43 -14.10
C SER A 62 0.35 -22.59 -15.40
N ALA A 63 -0.97 -22.41 -15.34
CA ALA A 63 -1.79 -22.30 -16.55
C ALA A 63 -1.42 -21.07 -17.42
N THR A 64 -0.76 -20.07 -16.82
CA THR A 64 -0.33 -18.85 -17.49
C THR A 64 1.17 -18.84 -17.85
N TYR A 65 1.84 -20.00 -17.81
CA TYR A 65 3.27 -20.10 -18.11
C TYR A 65 3.60 -19.48 -19.49
N GLY A 66 4.62 -18.62 -19.54
CA GLY A 66 5.05 -17.92 -20.76
C GLY A 66 4.20 -16.70 -21.13
N HIS A 67 2.99 -16.54 -20.55
CA HIS A 67 2.14 -15.39 -20.79
C HIS A 67 2.52 -14.19 -19.93
N GLU A 68 2.23 -13.00 -20.45
CA GLU A 68 2.42 -11.74 -19.73
C GLU A 68 1.27 -11.50 -18.74
N LEU A 69 1.63 -11.28 -17.48
CA LEU A 69 0.70 -11.03 -16.38
C LEU A 69 0.69 -9.56 -16.00
N ARG A 70 -0.52 -9.00 -15.83
CA ARG A 70 -0.71 -7.68 -15.23
C ARG A 70 -0.78 -7.81 -13.71
N ILE A 71 0.26 -7.35 -13.02
CA ILE A 71 0.41 -7.48 -11.57
C ILE A 71 0.20 -6.11 -10.91
N PRO A 72 -0.81 -5.93 -10.05
CA PRO A 72 -0.90 -4.73 -9.23
C PRO A 72 0.26 -4.70 -8.23
N ALA A 73 0.87 -3.54 -8.02
CA ALA A 73 2.01 -3.39 -7.12
C ALA A 73 1.86 -2.13 -6.26
N THR A 74 2.28 -2.23 -5.00
CA THR A 74 2.39 -1.11 -4.07
C THR A 74 3.81 -0.57 -4.07
N ILE A 75 3.92 0.75 -4.09
CA ILE A 75 5.18 1.48 -4.05
C ILE A 75 5.48 1.88 -2.61
N ILE A 76 6.70 1.60 -2.17
CA ILE A 76 7.21 2.01 -0.86
C ILE A 76 8.49 2.81 -1.08
N GLU A 77 8.47 4.12 -0.77
CA GLU A 77 9.70 4.90 -0.74
C GLU A 77 10.46 4.57 0.55
N ALA A 78 11.70 4.12 0.39
CA ALA A 78 12.53 3.52 1.41
C ALA A 78 13.78 4.39 1.62
N PRO A 79 13.66 5.55 2.31
CA PRO A 79 14.83 6.37 2.60
C PRO A 79 15.83 5.58 3.46
N PRO A 80 17.13 5.87 3.35
CA PRO A 80 18.13 5.23 4.19
C PRO A 80 17.80 5.36 5.68
N MET A 81 18.20 4.34 6.45
CA MET A 81 18.04 4.30 7.90
C MET A 81 19.39 4.51 8.55
N LYS A 82 19.51 5.54 9.37
CA LYS A 82 20.75 5.85 10.09
C LYS A 82 20.78 5.15 11.43
N ILE A 83 21.85 4.40 11.69
CA ILE A 83 22.05 3.69 12.94
C ILE A 83 22.72 4.62 13.93
N PHE A 84 22.08 4.84 15.07
CA PHE A 84 22.60 5.68 16.13
C PHE A 84 22.76 4.94 17.45
N GLY A 85 22.29 3.69 17.55
CA GLY A 85 22.41 2.90 18.76
C GLY A 85 22.51 1.40 18.48
N ILE A 86 22.95 0.66 19.48
CA ILE A 86 23.02 -0.80 19.51
C ILE A 86 22.48 -1.26 20.85
N ARG A 87 21.55 -2.20 20.83
CA ARG A 87 20.92 -2.77 22.03
C ARG A 87 21.30 -4.24 22.14
N ALA A 88 21.90 -4.60 23.26
CA ALA A 88 22.17 -6.00 23.61
C ALA A 88 21.06 -6.53 24.51
N TYR A 89 20.47 -7.65 24.12
CA TYR A 89 19.46 -8.35 24.90
C TYR A 89 20.07 -9.55 25.62
N GLY A 90 19.76 -9.67 26.91
CA GLY A 90 20.01 -10.88 27.70
C GLY A 90 18.72 -11.68 27.87
N ASN A 91 18.84 -12.89 28.41
CA ASN A 91 17.70 -13.73 28.71
C ASN A 91 17.47 -13.83 30.23
N SER A 92 16.21 -13.77 30.64
CA SER A 92 15.76 -13.98 32.01
C SER A 92 14.66 -15.04 32.01
N SER A 93 14.28 -15.55 33.18
CA SER A 93 13.15 -16.48 33.33
C SER A 93 11.84 -15.92 32.78
N LYS A 94 11.69 -14.59 32.75
CA LYS A 94 10.52 -13.88 32.21
C LYS A 94 10.63 -13.53 30.72
N GLY A 95 11.75 -13.85 30.07
CA GLY A 95 12.03 -13.56 28.66
C GLY A 95 13.21 -12.61 28.46
N LYS A 96 13.32 -12.08 27.23
CA LYS A 96 14.43 -11.20 26.83
C LYS A 96 14.29 -9.82 27.46
N TYR A 97 15.39 -9.28 27.96
CA TYR A 97 15.47 -7.92 28.51
C TYR A 97 16.70 -7.19 27.99
N ALA A 98 16.64 -5.87 27.91
CA ALA A 98 17.78 -5.06 27.49
C ALA A 98 18.85 -5.07 28.60
N LEU A 99 20.04 -5.60 28.30
CA LEU A 99 21.19 -5.61 29.20
C LEU A 99 21.86 -4.25 29.22
N THR A 100 22.19 -3.75 28.02
CA THR A 100 22.88 -2.48 27.84
C THR A 100 22.59 -1.95 26.45
N GLU A 101 22.75 -0.64 26.32
CA GLU A 101 22.56 0.11 25.08
C GLU A 101 23.74 1.03 24.88
N ILE A 102 24.29 1.00 23.67
CA ILE A 102 25.27 1.96 23.21
C ILE A 102 24.53 2.93 22.31
N ILE A 103 24.76 4.21 22.55
CA ILE A 103 24.16 5.31 21.82
C ILE A 103 25.31 6.19 21.33
N ALA A 104 25.27 6.54 20.05
CA ALA A 104 26.26 7.40 19.40
C ALA A 104 26.38 8.73 20.14
N GLU A 105 27.54 9.38 20.14
CA GLU A 105 27.67 10.68 20.80
C GLU A 105 27.15 11.83 19.94
N LYS A 106 27.30 11.70 18.62
CA LYS A 106 26.86 12.68 17.63
C LYS A 106 25.55 12.22 17.02
N PHE A 107 24.53 13.08 17.11
CA PHE A 107 23.19 12.81 16.59
C PHE A 107 22.80 13.75 15.47
N ASP A 108 21.90 13.27 14.61
CA ASP A 108 21.23 14.11 13.62
C ASP A 108 20.27 15.10 14.30
N LYS A 109 20.22 16.35 13.79
CA LYS A 109 19.29 17.40 14.24
C LYS A 109 17.82 16.97 14.17
N HIS A 110 17.47 16.12 13.19
CA HIS A 110 16.13 15.56 13.04
C HIS A 110 15.79 14.57 14.16
N LEU A 111 16.76 13.79 14.66
CA LEU A 111 16.55 12.85 15.76
C LEU A 111 16.17 13.58 17.05
N GLY A 112 16.78 14.74 17.32
CA GLY A 112 16.47 15.60 18.46
C GLY A 112 15.00 16.08 18.52
N LYS A 113 14.28 16.08 17.39
CA LYS A 113 12.84 16.38 17.35
C LYS A 113 11.98 15.24 17.90
N ARG A 114 12.48 14.00 17.82
CA ARG A 114 11.79 12.81 18.33
C ARG A 114 12.17 12.54 19.78
N ILE A 115 13.46 12.55 20.08
CA ILE A 115 13.99 12.27 21.41
C ILE A 115 14.72 13.53 21.90
N LYS A 116 14.09 14.24 22.83
CA LYS A 116 14.71 15.41 23.47
C LYS A 116 15.76 14.93 24.48
N ASN A 117 16.87 15.66 24.59
CA ASN A 117 17.94 15.42 25.57
C ASN A 117 18.57 14.02 25.51
N LEU A 118 18.72 13.46 24.31
CA LEU A 118 19.42 12.19 24.11
C LEU A 118 20.89 12.36 24.49
N LYS A 119 21.38 11.54 25.43
CA LYS A 119 22.77 11.50 25.86
C LYS A 119 23.45 10.29 25.23
N GLY A 120 24.55 10.53 24.50
CA GLY A 120 25.41 9.45 24.00
C GLY A 120 26.25 8.84 25.12
N ASN A 121 26.63 7.59 24.95
CA ASN A 121 27.44 6.84 25.93
C ASN A 121 28.45 5.92 25.23
N GLY A 122 28.91 6.35 24.06
CA GLY A 122 29.47 5.61 22.92
C GLY A 122 30.73 4.78 23.18
N ASP A 123 30.60 3.75 24.01
CA ASP A 123 31.66 2.78 24.26
C ASP A 123 31.15 1.35 24.01
N PHE A 124 31.66 0.73 22.94
CA PHE A 124 31.31 -0.65 22.59
C PHE A 124 31.89 -1.69 23.55
N GLY A 125 32.93 -1.33 24.30
CA GLY A 125 33.53 -2.20 25.32
C GLY A 125 32.55 -2.63 26.42
N LYS A 126 31.45 -1.88 26.63
CA LYS A 126 30.38 -2.27 27.56
C LYS A 126 29.63 -3.53 27.14
N ILE A 127 29.39 -3.70 25.83
CA ILE A 127 28.76 -4.91 25.30
C ILE A 127 29.75 -6.08 25.33
N GLU A 128 31.00 -5.84 24.95
CA GLU A 128 32.05 -6.87 24.95
C GLU A 128 32.28 -7.45 26.37
N LYS A 129 32.26 -6.62 27.42
CA LYS A 129 32.34 -7.07 28.83
C LYS A 129 31.17 -7.96 29.27
N LEU A 130 30.02 -7.84 28.63
CA LEU A 130 28.80 -8.57 28.97
C LEU A 130 28.52 -9.71 28.00
N ARG A 131 29.48 -10.04 27.12
CA ARG A 131 29.33 -10.98 26.00
C ARG A 131 28.63 -12.28 26.38
N ASP A 132 29.03 -12.90 27.49
CA ASP A 132 28.50 -14.19 27.95
C ASP A 132 27.01 -14.16 28.30
N ARG A 133 26.47 -12.98 28.63
CA ARG A 133 25.06 -12.78 28.98
C ARG A 133 24.21 -12.38 27.78
N VAL A 134 24.83 -11.97 26.67
CA VAL A 134 24.11 -11.49 25.48
C VAL A 134 23.57 -12.68 24.68
N VAL A 135 22.31 -12.57 24.28
CA VAL A 135 21.62 -13.58 23.47
C VAL A 135 21.22 -13.04 22.10
N GLU A 136 20.96 -11.75 21.98
CA GLU A 136 20.55 -11.12 20.72
C GLU A 136 21.02 -9.67 20.67
N ILE A 137 21.43 -9.22 19.49
CA ILE A 137 21.79 -7.82 19.24
C ILE A 137 20.78 -7.22 18.27
N ARG A 138 20.38 -5.98 18.58
CA ARG A 138 19.56 -5.18 17.67
C ARG A 138 20.21 -3.83 17.44
N LEU A 139 20.08 -3.34 16.22
CA LEU A 139 20.45 -1.98 15.88
C LEU A 139 19.31 -1.05 16.25
N ILE A 140 19.62 0.11 16.82
CA ILE A 140 18.66 1.20 16.99
C ILE A 140 18.92 2.19 15.87
N ALA A 141 17.94 2.30 14.98
CA ALA A 141 18.02 3.14 13.80
C ALA A 141 16.87 4.13 13.77
N HIS A 142 17.04 5.20 13.00
CA HIS A 142 15.95 6.10 12.66
C HIS A 142 15.80 6.23 11.14
N ALA A 143 14.56 6.21 10.66
CA ALA A 143 14.27 6.51 9.26
C ALA A 143 14.52 8.01 8.97
N GLN A 144 14.85 8.37 7.73
CA GLN A 144 15.08 9.75 7.30
C GLN A 144 13.94 10.27 6.38
N PRO A 145 12.73 10.56 6.91
CA PRO A 145 11.60 11.00 6.09
C PRO A 145 11.80 12.35 5.39
N HIS A 146 12.76 13.17 5.82
CA HIS A 146 13.02 14.45 5.18
C HIS A 146 13.63 14.30 3.77
N LEU A 147 14.21 13.13 3.47
CA LEU A 147 14.71 12.79 2.14
C LEU A 147 13.59 12.37 1.18
N THR A 148 12.39 12.08 1.70
CA THR A 148 11.23 11.64 0.92
C THR A 148 10.37 12.81 0.44
N GLY A 149 9.46 12.54 -0.50
CA GLY A 149 8.47 13.53 -0.98
C GLY A 149 7.39 13.93 0.04
N ILE A 150 7.35 13.31 1.23
CA ILE A 150 6.26 13.45 2.21
C ILE A 150 6.26 14.81 2.93
N GLY A 151 7.42 15.45 3.06
CA GLY A 151 7.61 16.69 3.84
C GLY A 151 7.68 16.47 5.36
N LYS A 152 7.75 15.21 5.82
CA LYS A 152 7.82 14.87 7.25
C LYS A 152 9.25 15.05 7.77
N LYS A 153 9.41 15.89 8.80
CA LYS A 153 10.72 16.21 9.40
C LYS A 153 11.10 15.37 10.62
N VAL A 154 10.12 14.78 11.31
CA VAL A 154 10.35 14.04 12.55
C VAL A 154 10.51 12.56 12.23
N PRO A 155 11.65 11.93 12.54
CA PRO A 155 11.92 10.55 12.15
C PRO A 155 11.18 9.53 13.03
N GLU A 156 11.11 8.30 12.54
CA GLU A 156 10.66 7.13 13.30
C GLU A 156 11.88 6.40 13.85
N VAL A 157 11.89 6.12 15.16
CA VAL A 157 12.94 5.34 15.83
C VAL A 157 12.48 3.90 15.94
N ILE A 158 13.35 3.00 15.50
CA ILE A 158 13.05 1.60 15.23
C ILE A 158 14.23 0.76 15.71
N GLU A 159 13.93 -0.43 16.25
CA GLU A 159 14.92 -1.49 16.41
C GLU A 159 14.92 -2.35 15.16
N ILE A 160 16.11 -2.75 14.71
CA ILE A 160 16.32 -3.64 13.57
C ILE A 160 17.04 -4.88 14.09
N ALA A 161 16.42 -6.04 13.92
CA ALA A 161 17.05 -7.32 14.26
C ALA A 161 18.09 -7.76 13.21
N LEU A 162 19.12 -8.46 13.66
CA LEU A 162 20.21 -8.99 12.83
C LEU A 162 20.11 -10.52 12.69
N SER A 163 20.49 -11.04 11.53
CA SER A 163 20.67 -12.47 11.28
C SER A 163 22.08 -12.93 11.67
N GLY A 164 22.32 -14.24 11.61
CA GLY A 164 23.62 -14.85 11.88
C GLY A 164 23.87 -15.13 13.36
N ASN A 165 25.04 -15.70 13.63
CA ASN A 165 25.50 -16.00 14.99
C ASN A 165 25.87 -14.73 15.76
N LEU A 166 25.93 -14.84 17.09
CA LEU A 166 26.15 -13.68 17.97
C LEU A 166 27.48 -12.95 17.70
N ASP A 167 28.55 -13.66 17.32
CA ASP A 167 29.84 -13.06 16.91
C ASP A 167 29.66 -12.19 15.66
N ALA A 168 29.12 -12.79 14.60
CA ALA A 168 28.83 -12.09 13.36
C ALA A 168 27.90 -10.88 13.58
N GLN A 169 26.92 -11.00 14.49
CA GLN A 169 26.05 -9.88 14.85
C GLN A 169 26.82 -8.75 15.53
N MET A 170 27.73 -9.03 16.46
CA MET A 170 28.56 -8.02 17.11
C MET A 170 29.47 -7.31 16.11
N ASP A 171 30.16 -8.08 15.27
CA ASP A 171 31.09 -7.54 14.28
C ASP A 171 30.37 -6.64 13.28
N TYR A 172 29.21 -7.12 12.77
CA TYR A 172 28.38 -6.33 11.87
C TYR A 172 27.89 -5.05 12.56
N ALA A 173 27.38 -5.16 13.79
CA ALA A 173 26.86 -4.01 14.53
C ALA A 173 27.93 -2.94 14.77
N LYS A 174 29.16 -3.35 15.12
CA LYS A 174 30.32 -2.46 15.31
C LYS A 174 30.69 -1.74 14.01
N ASN A 175 30.70 -2.47 12.89
CA ASN A 175 31.07 -1.91 11.59
C ASN A 175 30.07 -0.92 11.00
N ILE A 176 28.77 -1.14 11.26
CA ILE A 176 27.68 -0.31 10.72
C ILE A 176 27.29 0.83 11.67
N PHE A 177 27.79 0.85 12.90
CA PHE A 177 27.49 1.89 13.88
C PHE A 177 27.80 3.30 13.35
N GLY A 178 26.81 4.20 13.43
CA GLY A 178 26.92 5.57 12.91
C GLY A 178 26.73 5.72 11.39
N LYS A 179 26.67 4.61 10.64
CA LYS A 179 26.45 4.59 9.20
C LYS A 179 24.96 4.44 8.86
N GLU A 180 24.67 4.55 7.57
CA GLU A 180 23.34 4.38 7.00
C GLU A 180 23.19 2.99 6.36
N ILE A 181 21.99 2.42 6.45
CA ILE A 181 21.59 1.19 5.76
C ILE A 181 20.57 1.56 4.68
N SER A 182 20.76 1.02 3.48
CA SER A 182 19.81 1.11 2.38
C SER A 182 18.92 -0.13 2.29
N ALA A 183 17.81 -0.04 1.53
CA ALA A 183 16.93 -1.19 1.33
C ALA A 183 17.61 -2.37 0.59
N LYS A 184 18.59 -2.08 -0.29
CA LYS A 184 19.33 -3.10 -1.06
C LYS A 184 20.29 -3.92 -0.19
N ASP A 185 20.77 -3.35 0.91
CA ASP A 185 21.62 -4.07 1.87
C ASP A 185 20.82 -5.16 2.62
N VAL A 186 19.50 -4.97 2.71
CA VAL A 186 18.57 -5.84 3.45
C VAL A 186 17.90 -6.85 2.52
N PHE A 187 17.36 -6.38 1.39
CA PHE A 187 16.52 -7.18 0.51
C PHE A 187 17.10 -7.30 -0.89
N SER A 188 16.72 -8.37 -1.58
CA SER A 188 17.06 -8.61 -2.98
C SER A 188 15.83 -8.52 -3.88
N ASP A 189 16.06 -8.32 -5.18
CA ASP A 189 14.99 -8.35 -6.18
C ASP A 189 14.34 -9.74 -6.24
N ASN A 190 13.05 -9.80 -6.54
CA ASN A 190 12.23 -11.03 -6.53
C ASN A 190 12.14 -11.78 -5.19
N GLU A 191 12.65 -11.21 -4.09
CA GLU A 191 12.59 -11.81 -2.77
C GLU A 191 11.16 -11.78 -2.17
N ILE A 192 10.84 -12.79 -1.35
CA ILE A 192 9.59 -12.85 -0.61
C ILE A 192 9.79 -12.33 0.82
N VAL A 193 8.94 -11.39 1.23
CA VAL A 193 8.99 -10.66 2.48
C VAL A 193 7.63 -10.68 3.19
N ASP A 194 7.66 -10.44 4.50
CA ASP A 194 6.45 -10.13 5.26
C ASP A 194 6.33 -8.62 5.43
N ALA A 195 5.13 -8.08 5.28
CA ALA A 195 4.85 -6.67 5.46
C ALA A 195 3.95 -6.44 6.67
N ARG A 196 4.25 -5.43 7.49
CA ARG A 196 3.43 -5.06 8.65
C ARG A 196 3.20 -3.55 8.68
N ALA A 197 1.94 -3.17 8.82
CA ALA A 197 1.56 -1.77 8.96
C ALA A 197 0.26 -1.62 9.75
N VAL A 198 -0.05 -0.38 10.13
CA VAL A 198 -1.36 -0.03 10.69
C VAL A 198 -2.34 0.22 9.54
N THR A 199 -3.50 -0.45 9.54
CA THR A 199 -4.52 -0.32 8.49
C THR A 199 -5.18 1.07 8.47
N LEU A 200 -5.79 1.44 7.34
CA LEU A 200 -6.58 2.67 7.24
C LEU A 200 -7.67 2.71 8.32
N GLY A 201 -7.79 3.83 9.04
CA GLY A 201 -8.81 4.03 10.06
C GLY A 201 -10.16 4.36 9.44
N LYS A 202 -11.25 3.78 9.95
CA LYS A 202 -12.63 4.04 9.49
C LYS A 202 -13.56 4.51 10.62
N GLY A 203 -13.00 4.85 11.78
CA GLY A 203 -13.75 5.34 12.94
C GLY A 203 -14.68 4.30 13.58
N PHE A 204 -15.74 4.80 14.23
CA PHE A 204 -16.79 3.97 14.79
C PHE A 204 -17.72 3.48 13.67
N GLN A 205 -17.90 2.17 13.56
CA GLN A 205 -18.69 1.53 12.50
C GLN A 205 -19.71 0.56 13.08
N GLY A 206 -20.88 0.50 12.43
CA GLY A 206 -21.93 -0.47 12.74
C GLY A 206 -21.55 -1.91 12.41
N VAL A 207 -22.33 -2.87 12.92
CA VAL A 207 -22.07 -4.32 12.78
C VAL A 207 -21.97 -4.79 11.33
N VAL A 208 -22.75 -4.20 10.42
CA VAL A 208 -22.75 -4.57 9.00
C VAL A 208 -21.40 -4.29 8.36
N LYS A 209 -20.86 -3.07 8.48
CA LYS A 209 -19.56 -2.72 7.89
C LYS A 209 -18.39 -3.34 8.67
N ARG A 210 -18.48 -3.43 10.00
CA ARG A 210 -17.39 -3.92 10.86
C ARG A 210 -17.19 -5.45 10.80
N PHE A 211 -18.26 -6.22 10.63
CA PHE A 211 -18.24 -7.69 10.67
C PHE A 211 -18.77 -8.38 9.41
N GLY A 212 -19.39 -7.65 8.46
CA GLY A 212 -20.02 -8.27 7.29
C GLY A 212 -21.27 -9.06 7.65
N VAL A 213 -22.05 -8.59 8.64
CA VAL A 213 -23.34 -9.20 8.99
C VAL A 213 -24.38 -8.81 7.92
N ARG A 214 -25.26 -9.77 7.58
CA ARG A 214 -26.35 -9.53 6.63
C ARG A 214 -27.33 -8.49 7.19
N THR A 215 -27.71 -7.51 6.38
CA THR A 215 -28.77 -6.55 6.69
C THR A 215 -30.11 -7.27 6.89
N LEU A 216 -30.96 -6.78 7.79
CA LEU A 216 -32.32 -7.29 7.98
C LEU A 216 -33.24 -6.87 6.82
N ARG A 217 -34.48 -7.36 6.83
CA ARG A 217 -35.47 -7.10 5.77
C ARG A 217 -35.85 -5.62 5.73
N ARG A 218 -36.20 -5.10 4.55
CA ARG A 218 -36.61 -3.70 4.33
C ARG A 218 -37.77 -3.25 5.22
N LYS A 219 -38.70 -4.15 5.54
CA LYS A 219 -39.87 -3.86 6.39
C LYS A 219 -39.57 -3.94 7.91
N SER A 220 -38.32 -4.18 8.30
CA SER A 220 -37.93 -4.17 9.71
C SER A 220 -37.76 -2.73 10.22
N LYS A 221 -38.13 -2.47 11.48
CA LYS A 221 -37.97 -1.13 12.10
C LYS A 221 -36.51 -0.64 12.08
N LYS A 222 -35.54 -1.56 12.15
CA LYS A 222 -34.10 -1.27 12.08
C LYS A 222 -33.41 -2.32 11.23
N GLU A 223 -32.72 -1.90 10.18
CA GLU A 223 -32.17 -2.82 9.19
C GLU A 223 -30.72 -3.26 9.46
N ARG A 224 -29.88 -2.33 9.95
CA ARG A 224 -28.41 -2.50 10.00
C ARG A 224 -27.90 -3.00 11.36
N MET A 225 -28.52 -4.05 11.87
CA MET A 225 -28.21 -4.66 13.17
C MET A 225 -28.15 -6.19 13.12
N VAL A 226 -27.64 -6.80 14.19
CA VAL A 226 -27.78 -8.24 14.41
C VAL A 226 -29.19 -8.51 14.93
N GLY A 227 -29.86 -9.55 14.42
CA GLY A 227 -31.22 -9.90 14.83
C GLY A 227 -31.31 -10.42 16.26
N SER A 228 -30.58 -11.48 16.59
CA SER A 228 -30.47 -12.02 17.97
C SER A 228 -29.01 -11.98 18.44
N ILE A 229 -28.81 -11.55 19.68
CA ILE A 229 -27.50 -11.34 20.31
C ILE A 229 -27.09 -12.57 21.16
N GLY A 230 -28.03 -13.40 21.59
CA GLY A 230 -27.76 -14.58 22.40
C GLY A 230 -29.06 -15.26 22.86
N PRO A 231 -28.97 -16.48 23.43
CA PRO A 231 -30.09 -17.14 24.11
C PRO A 231 -30.37 -16.50 25.48
N TRP A 232 -31.43 -16.95 26.16
CA TRP A 232 -31.73 -16.54 27.56
C TRP A 232 -30.62 -16.97 28.52
N ASN A 233 -30.20 -18.24 28.44
CA ASN A 233 -29.15 -18.82 29.26
C ASN A 233 -27.94 -19.17 28.37
N PRO A 234 -26.73 -18.65 28.64
CA PRO A 234 -26.36 -17.78 29.77
C PRO A 234 -26.91 -16.35 29.63
N SER A 235 -27.25 -15.72 30.76
CA SER A 235 -27.82 -14.36 30.84
C SER A 235 -26.77 -13.25 30.64
N THR A 236 -25.85 -13.45 29.70
CA THR A 236 -24.78 -12.52 29.36
C THR A 236 -24.58 -12.45 27.86
N VAL A 237 -24.14 -11.30 27.36
CA VAL A 237 -23.78 -11.16 25.95
C VAL A 237 -22.38 -11.69 25.74
N MET A 238 -22.26 -12.77 24.98
CA MET A 238 -20.96 -13.36 24.65
C MET A 238 -20.12 -12.40 23.81
N TRP A 239 -18.82 -12.35 24.10
CA TRP A 239 -17.84 -11.53 23.36
C TRP A 239 -17.71 -11.91 21.87
N THR A 240 -18.14 -13.12 21.51
CA THR A 240 -18.10 -13.65 20.14
C THR A 240 -19.14 -13.00 19.22
N VAL A 241 -20.13 -12.32 19.79
CA VAL A 241 -21.23 -11.67 19.06
C VAL A 241 -20.73 -10.40 18.39
N ALA A 242 -21.14 -10.19 17.13
CA ALA A 242 -20.78 -8.99 16.39
C ALA A 242 -21.43 -7.74 17.02
N ARG A 243 -20.62 -6.75 17.40
CA ARG A 243 -21.06 -5.47 17.99
C ARG A 243 -20.49 -4.28 17.22
N ALA A 244 -21.16 -3.13 17.25
CA ALA A 244 -20.64 -1.90 16.69
C ALA A 244 -19.37 -1.45 17.45
N GLY A 245 -18.52 -0.64 16.82
CA GLY A 245 -17.30 -0.13 17.44
C GLY A 245 -16.23 0.25 16.44
N GLN A 246 -15.00 0.41 16.92
CA GLN A 246 -13.85 0.79 16.08
C GLN A 246 -13.64 -0.19 14.92
N MET A 247 -13.47 0.37 13.71
CA MET A 247 -13.04 -0.35 12.51
C MET A 247 -11.82 0.34 11.90
N GLY A 248 -10.82 -0.46 11.54
CA GLY A 248 -9.58 0.05 10.97
C GLY A 248 -8.68 0.70 12.02
N TYR A 249 -7.50 1.16 11.58
CA TYR A 249 -6.40 1.55 12.46
C TYR A 249 -5.95 0.39 13.35
N HIS A 250 -5.87 -0.81 12.78
CA HIS A 250 -5.38 -2.02 13.45
C HIS A 250 -3.99 -2.38 12.92
N ALA A 251 -3.09 -2.88 13.77
CA ALA A 251 -1.82 -3.43 13.30
C ALA A 251 -2.06 -4.78 12.62
N ARG A 252 -1.57 -4.94 11.38
CA ARG A 252 -1.71 -6.18 10.60
C ARG A 252 -0.38 -6.54 9.96
N ALA A 253 -0.06 -7.83 9.98
CA ALA A 253 1.02 -8.42 9.23
C ALA A 253 0.42 -9.23 8.08
N GLU A 254 0.92 -9.00 6.88
CA GLU A 254 0.62 -9.77 5.68
C GLU A 254 1.90 -10.52 5.29
N TYR A 255 1.77 -11.82 5.12
CA TYR A 255 2.90 -12.71 4.82
C TYR A 255 3.03 -12.92 3.32
N ASN A 256 4.21 -13.37 2.89
CA ASN A 256 4.47 -13.84 1.53
C ASN A 256 4.22 -12.78 0.44
N LYS A 257 4.62 -11.54 0.69
CA LYS A 257 4.62 -10.46 -0.31
C LYS A 257 5.89 -10.53 -1.12
N ARG A 258 5.82 -10.43 -2.44
CA ARG A 258 7.01 -10.44 -3.29
C ARG A 258 7.49 -9.02 -3.55
N ILE A 259 8.77 -8.75 -3.33
CA ILE A 259 9.45 -7.58 -3.89
C ILE A 259 9.66 -7.87 -5.38
N LEU A 260 9.15 -7.02 -6.25
CA LEU A 260 9.32 -7.17 -7.69
C LEU A 260 10.67 -6.60 -8.13
N LYS A 261 10.99 -5.38 -7.68
CA LYS A 261 12.25 -4.70 -7.98
C LYS A 261 12.52 -3.59 -6.96
N ILE A 262 13.79 -3.37 -6.65
CA ILE A 262 14.28 -2.26 -5.83
C ILE A 262 14.99 -1.25 -6.73
N PHE A 263 14.44 -0.04 -6.80
CA PHE A 263 14.98 1.06 -7.59
C PHE A 263 15.80 1.98 -6.69
N GLU A 264 17.04 2.31 -7.06
CA GLU A 264 17.80 3.37 -6.39
C GLU A 264 17.27 4.75 -6.76
N ASN A 265 17.06 4.97 -8.06
CA ASN A 265 16.53 6.21 -8.63
C ASN A 265 15.14 5.93 -9.24
N PRO A 266 14.04 6.38 -8.63
CA PRO A 266 12.69 6.01 -9.04
C PRO A 266 12.11 6.93 -10.14
N VAL A 267 12.94 7.51 -11.02
CA VAL A 267 12.51 8.45 -12.07
C VAL A 267 11.46 7.79 -12.97
N GLU A 268 11.70 6.53 -13.35
CA GLU A 268 10.82 5.72 -14.19
C GLU A 268 9.47 5.38 -13.53
N LEU A 269 9.35 5.47 -12.20
CA LEU A 269 8.12 5.15 -11.48
C LEU A 269 7.20 6.36 -11.34
N ASN A 270 7.74 7.57 -11.45
CA ASN A 270 7.00 8.78 -11.16
C ASN A 270 6.06 9.14 -12.31
N PRO A 271 4.73 9.23 -12.07
CA PRO A 271 3.83 9.84 -13.05
C PRO A 271 4.15 11.33 -13.18
N SER A 272 3.80 11.93 -14.32
CA SER A 272 4.06 13.36 -14.60
C SER A 272 3.46 14.31 -13.54
N SER A 273 2.32 13.95 -12.96
CA SER A 273 1.66 14.71 -11.89
C SER A 273 2.22 14.47 -10.49
N GLY A 274 3.07 13.45 -10.31
CA GLY A 274 3.36 12.85 -9.00
C GLY A 274 2.20 11.99 -8.46
N PHE A 275 2.45 11.25 -7.38
CA PHE A 275 1.47 10.37 -6.74
C PHE A 275 0.47 11.16 -5.89
N GLU A 276 -0.82 10.83 -6.02
CA GLU A 276 -1.89 11.53 -5.32
C GLU A 276 -1.68 11.49 -3.80
N GLY A 277 -1.70 12.67 -3.17
CA GLY A 277 -1.54 12.78 -1.72
C GLY A 277 -0.15 12.41 -1.20
N TYR A 278 0.80 11.99 -2.04
CA TYR A 278 2.19 11.69 -1.66
C TYR A 278 3.18 12.73 -2.20
N GLY A 279 3.16 12.97 -3.52
CA GLY A 279 4.16 13.74 -4.25
C GLY A 279 5.05 12.86 -5.13
N THR A 280 6.23 13.37 -5.47
CA THR A 280 7.22 12.67 -6.31
C THR A 280 8.17 11.85 -5.45
N LEU A 281 8.51 10.64 -5.90
CA LEU A 281 9.52 9.78 -5.29
C LEU A 281 10.91 10.36 -5.56
N ARG A 282 11.76 10.45 -4.53
CA ARG A 282 13.10 11.04 -4.64
C ARG A 282 14.22 10.06 -4.36
N GLY A 283 13.99 9.11 -3.46
CA GLY A 283 15.00 8.15 -3.03
C GLY A 283 14.70 6.71 -3.43
N THR A 284 15.49 5.79 -2.85
CA THR A 284 15.34 4.35 -3.06
C THR A 284 13.89 3.92 -2.84
N THR A 285 13.38 3.10 -3.75
CA THR A 285 11.97 2.70 -3.77
C THR A 285 11.86 1.20 -3.99
N ILE A 286 11.02 0.56 -3.17
CA ILE A 286 10.73 -0.86 -3.23
C ILE A 286 9.35 -1.04 -3.87
N LEU A 287 9.31 -1.82 -4.95
CA LEU A 287 8.07 -2.21 -5.58
C LEU A 287 7.62 -3.57 -5.05
N VAL A 288 6.46 -3.65 -4.40
CA VAL A 288 5.95 -4.87 -3.78
C VAL A 288 4.68 -5.32 -4.48
N ALA A 289 4.59 -6.60 -4.85
CA ALA A 289 3.42 -7.18 -5.49
C ALA A 289 2.18 -7.15 -4.57
N GLY A 290 1.06 -6.75 -5.15
CA GLY A 290 -0.24 -6.65 -4.51
C GLY A 290 -0.42 -5.39 -3.68
N SER A 291 -1.47 -5.39 -2.88
CA SER A 291 -1.77 -4.32 -1.92
C SER A 291 -1.03 -4.53 -0.60
N LEU A 292 -0.77 -3.43 0.10
CA LEU A 292 -0.25 -3.42 1.47
C LEU A 292 -1.15 -2.63 2.42
N PRO A 293 -1.18 -2.97 3.71
CA PRO A 293 -2.00 -2.28 4.69
C PRO A 293 -1.53 -0.84 4.90
N GLY A 294 -2.48 0.07 5.16
CA GLY A 294 -2.20 1.46 5.51
C GLY A 294 -2.55 2.48 4.43
N HIS A 295 -2.65 3.74 4.86
CA HIS A 295 -2.85 4.88 3.97
C HIS A 295 -1.54 5.28 3.28
N ILE A 296 -1.64 6.10 2.25
CA ILE A 296 -0.51 6.82 1.65
C ILE A 296 0.23 7.63 2.75
N LYS A 297 1.56 7.76 2.66
CA LYS A 297 2.47 8.33 3.68
C LYS A 297 2.59 7.51 4.99
N ARG A 298 2.03 6.30 5.07
CA ARG A 298 2.22 5.45 6.27
C ARG A 298 3.56 4.74 6.21
N ILE A 299 4.22 4.64 7.35
CA ILE A 299 5.35 3.73 7.51
C ILE A 299 4.88 2.27 7.45
N VAL A 300 5.58 1.47 6.67
CA VAL A 300 5.39 0.04 6.48
C VAL A 300 6.70 -0.64 6.85
N ALA A 301 6.63 -1.62 7.75
CA ALA A 301 7.74 -2.48 8.07
C ALA A 301 7.75 -3.65 7.09
N LEU A 302 8.90 -3.93 6.49
CA LEU A 302 9.17 -5.14 5.73
C LEU A 302 10.18 -5.97 6.51
N ARG A 303 9.99 -7.29 6.56
CA ARG A 303 11.01 -8.21 7.09
C ARG A 303 11.20 -9.40 6.16
N LYS A 304 12.33 -10.09 6.31
CA LYS A 304 12.55 -11.41 5.72
C LYS A 304 11.37 -12.35 6.07
N ALA A 305 10.89 -13.10 5.09
CA ALA A 305 9.72 -13.96 5.27
C ALA A 305 9.97 -14.99 6.37
N ILE A 306 9.04 -15.08 7.35
CA ILE A 306 9.14 -16.08 8.41
C ILE A 306 8.65 -17.47 7.95
N ARG A 307 7.82 -17.51 6.91
CA ARG A 307 7.26 -18.74 6.35
C ARG A 307 7.77 -18.89 4.94
N LYS A 308 8.29 -20.07 4.62
CA LYS A 308 8.57 -20.42 3.23
C LYS A 308 7.24 -20.53 2.48
N PRO A 309 7.08 -19.90 1.31
CA PRO A 309 5.91 -20.14 0.48
C PRO A 309 5.88 -21.60 0.05
N HIS A 310 4.68 -22.18 -0.05
CA HIS A 310 4.53 -23.56 -0.54
C HIS A 310 4.91 -23.67 -2.03
N ILE A 311 4.59 -22.63 -2.81
CA ILE A 311 4.91 -22.55 -4.24
C ILE A 311 5.65 -21.23 -4.49
N GLU A 312 6.84 -21.35 -5.05
CA GLU A 312 7.63 -20.21 -5.47
C GLU A 312 7.40 -19.93 -6.95
N ARG A 313 6.45 -19.05 -7.26
CA ARG A 313 6.15 -18.65 -8.64
C ARG A 313 7.32 -17.86 -9.20
N LYS A 314 7.98 -18.26 -10.28
CA LYS A 314 9.04 -17.41 -10.86
C LYS A 314 8.41 -16.38 -11.80
N LEU A 315 8.91 -15.15 -11.78
CA LEU A 315 8.51 -14.09 -12.70
C LEU A 315 9.73 -13.67 -13.51
N SER A 316 9.51 -13.24 -14.75
CA SER A 316 10.55 -12.57 -15.52
C SER A 316 10.86 -11.20 -14.94
N GLU A 317 11.86 -10.53 -15.54
CA GLU A 317 12.01 -9.09 -15.37
C GLU A 317 10.75 -8.34 -15.81
N ILE A 318 10.58 -7.15 -15.25
CA ILE A 318 9.43 -6.28 -15.51
C ILE A 318 9.54 -5.76 -16.95
N THR A 319 8.52 -6.04 -17.76
CA THR A 319 8.44 -5.61 -19.16
C THR A 319 7.84 -4.20 -19.29
N PHE A 320 6.87 -3.87 -18.43
CA PHE A 320 6.17 -2.59 -18.48
C PHE A 320 5.79 -2.11 -17.07
N ILE A 321 5.88 -0.78 -16.86
CA ILE A 321 5.45 -0.10 -15.65
C ILE A 321 4.43 0.98 -16.02
N SER A 322 3.28 0.97 -15.36
CA SER A 322 2.28 2.01 -15.57
C SER A 322 2.63 3.28 -14.81
N THR A 323 2.92 4.34 -15.56
CA THR A 323 3.21 5.70 -15.06
C THR A 323 2.09 6.70 -15.37
N LYS A 324 0.91 6.21 -15.80
CA LYS A 324 -0.22 7.10 -16.06
C LYS A 324 -0.70 7.72 -14.74
N PRO A 325 -1.00 9.03 -14.71
CA PRO A 325 -1.49 9.68 -13.50
C PRO A 325 -2.86 9.12 -13.10
N GLU A 326 -3.11 8.95 -11.79
CA GLU A 326 -4.39 8.42 -11.26
C GLU A 326 -5.55 9.39 -11.48
N ILE A 327 -5.27 10.69 -11.40
CA ILE A 327 -6.18 11.76 -11.82
C ILE A 327 -5.70 12.19 -13.20
N ALA A 328 -6.53 12.02 -14.23
CA ALA A 328 -6.31 12.66 -15.51
C ALA A 328 -6.37 14.18 -15.29
N LYS A 329 -5.23 14.81 -14.97
CA LYS A 329 -5.00 16.15 -15.50
C LYS A 329 -4.87 15.90 -16.99
N THR A 330 -5.95 16.15 -17.72
CA THR A 330 -5.99 16.07 -19.18
C THR A 330 -4.69 16.71 -19.68
N SER A 331 -3.83 15.90 -20.29
CA SER A 331 -2.60 16.43 -20.88
C SER A 331 -3.00 17.45 -21.94
N GLU A 332 -2.14 18.43 -22.24
CA GLU A 332 -2.43 19.42 -23.30
C GLU A 332 -2.79 18.72 -24.62
N GLU A 333 -2.20 17.56 -24.90
CA GLU A 333 -2.54 16.68 -26.00
C GLU A 333 -3.95 16.08 -25.90
N GLU A 334 -4.38 15.59 -24.73
CA GLU A 334 -5.76 15.09 -24.54
C GLU A 334 -6.79 16.24 -24.59
N VAL A 335 -6.46 17.43 -24.09
CA VAL A 335 -7.28 18.64 -24.27
C VAL A 335 -7.38 19.01 -25.74
N ALA A 336 -6.27 19.01 -26.48
CA ALA A 336 -6.23 19.31 -27.91
C ALA A 336 -7.04 18.29 -28.71
N VAL A 337 -6.87 16.99 -28.44
CA VAL A 337 -7.66 15.92 -29.08
C VAL A 337 -9.14 16.04 -28.73
N HIS A 338 -9.48 16.41 -27.50
CA HIS A 338 -10.87 16.63 -27.10
C HIS A 338 -11.47 17.84 -27.80
N LYS A 339 -10.72 18.94 -27.92
CA LYS A 339 -11.14 20.18 -28.60
C LYS A 339 -11.41 19.93 -30.10
N VAL A 340 -10.49 19.25 -30.79
CA VAL A 340 -10.65 18.84 -32.19
C VAL A 340 -11.86 17.92 -32.36
N ARG A 341 -12.12 17.02 -31.41
CA ARG A 341 -13.28 16.12 -31.45
C ARG A 341 -14.60 16.87 -31.26
N VAL A 342 -14.62 17.90 -30.43
CA VAL A 342 -15.79 18.76 -30.23
C VAL A 342 -16.05 19.63 -31.46
N GLU A 343 -15.01 20.24 -32.05
CA GLU A 343 -15.12 21.03 -33.29
C GLU A 343 -15.65 20.20 -34.46
N LYS A 344 -15.10 19.00 -34.69
CA LYS A 344 -15.60 18.09 -35.74
C LYS A 344 -17.05 17.64 -35.51
N LYS A 345 -17.50 17.58 -34.25
CA LYS A 345 -18.89 17.22 -33.94
C LYS A 345 -19.83 18.39 -34.24
N ALA A 346 -19.42 19.61 -33.90
CA ALA A 346 -20.18 20.82 -34.22
C ALA A 346 -20.31 21.03 -35.74
N GLU A 347 -19.21 20.88 -36.51
CA GLU A 347 -19.26 20.97 -37.98
C GLU A 347 -20.21 19.94 -38.61
N LYS A 348 -20.30 18.75 -38.02
CA LYS A 348 -21.17 17.68 -38.51
C LYS A 348 -22.65 17.98 -38.21
N GLU A 349 -22.95 18.55 -37.05
CA GLU A 349 -24.30 19.01 -36.69
C GLU A 349 -24.73 20.21 -37.55
N GLU A 350 -23.85 21.17 -37.83
CA GLU A 350 -24.15 22.29 -38.73
C GLU A 350 -24.42 21.83 -40.17
N LYS A 351 -23.64 20.87 -40.68
CA LYS A 351 -23.89 20.29 -42.02
C LYS A 351 -25.24 19.58 -42.08
N SER A 352 -25.62 18.81 -41.06
CA SER A 352 -26.93 18.12 -41.09
C SER A 352 -28.10 19.10 -41.04
N VAL A 353 -27.99 20.18 -40.27
CA VAL A 353 -29.03 21.23 -40.22
C VAL A 353 -29.14 21.95 -41.56
N ASN A 354 -28.02 22.29 -42.20
CA ASN A 354 -28.02 22.92 -43.52
C ASN A 354 -28.60 22.01 -44.61
N ASP A 355 -28.31 20.70 -44.56
CA ASP A 355 -28.88 19.71 -45.47
C ASP A 355 -30.41 19.58 -45.29
N GLU A 356 -30.92 19.59 -44.05
CA GLU A 356 -32.36 19.62 -43.77
C GLU A 356 -33.04 20.87 -44.31
N ILE A 357 -32.44 22.05 -44.11
CA ILE A 357 -32.95 23.32 -44.65
C ILE A 357 -32.98 23.28 -46.18
N ALA A 358 -31.92 22.78 -46.82
CA ALA A 358 -31.85 22.68 -48.28
C ALA A 358 -32.93 21.74 -48.86
N MET A 359 -33.21 20.62 -48.20
CA MET A 359 -34.31 19.72 -48.58
C MET A 359 -35.67 20.38 -48.41
N ALA A 360 -35.89 21.11 -47.31
CA ALA A 360 -37.15 21.83 -47.07
C ALA A 360 -37.42 22.89 -48.15
N VAL A 361 -36.41 23.71 -48.50
CA VAL A 361 -36.51 24.73 -49.56
C VAL A 361 -36.76 24.11 -50.93
N LYS A 362 -36.13 22.97 -51.23
CA LYS A 362 -36.37 22.24 -52.49
C LYS A 362 -37.79 21.70 -52.56
N GLY A 363 -38.30 21.10 -51.48
CA GLY A 363 -39.67 20.60 -51.39
C GLY A 363 -40.71 21.72 -51.50
N GLU A 364 -40.42 22.92 -50.99
CA GLU A 364 -41.31 24.08 -51.11
C GLU A 364 -41.35 24.63 -52.56
N LYS A 365 -40.20 24.66 -53.24
CA LYS A 365 -40.12 25.01 -54.68
C LYS A 365 -40.87 24.00 -55.56
N GLU A 366 -40.76 22.71 -55.27
CA GLU A 366 -41.51 21.67 -55.99
C GLU A 366 -43.02 21.81 -55.77
N LYS A 367 -43.48 21.99 -54.53
CA LYS A 367 -44.89 22.27 -54.23
C LYS A 367 -45.41 23.54 -54.90
N LYS A 368 -44.58 24.58 -55.02
CA LYS A 368 -44.94 25.81 -55.73
C LYS A 368 -45.10 25.57 -57.23
N ARG A 369 -44.19 24.81 -57.85
CA ARG A 369 -44.31 24.38 -59.25
C ARG A 369 -45.56 23.53 -59.49
N GLU A 370 -45.86 22.58 -58.60
CA GLU A 370 -47.08 21.76 -58.71
C GLU A 370 -48.35 22.61 -58.63
N ARG A 371 -48.38 23.61 -57.74
CA ARG A 371 -49.51 24.56 -57.65
C ARG A 371 -49.65 25.42 -58.91
N GLU A 372 -48.55 25.88 -59.49
CA GLU A 372 -48.55 26.66 -60.73
C GLU A 372 -49.00 25.81 -61.93
N VAL A 373 -48.55 24.56 -62.03
CA VAL A 373 -49.01 23.60 -63.07
C VAL A 373 -50.49 23.28 -62.90
N LYS A 374 -50.96 23.07 -61.66
CA LYS A 374 -52.38 22.81 -61.37
C LYS A 374 -53.26 24.02 -61.70
N ALA A 375 -52.81 25.23 -61.36
CA ALA A 375 -53.49 26.47 -61.73
C ALA A 375 -53.51 26.70 -63.25
N GLY A 376 -52.45 26.30 -63.97
CA GLY A 376 -52.40 26.35 -65.43
C GLY A 376 -53.35 25.35 -66.11
N ASN A 377 -53.46 24.13 -65.59
CA ASN A 377 -54.40 23.13 -66.09
C ASN A 377 -55.86 23.49 -65.79
N ASP A 378 -56.16 24.01 -64.59
CA ASP A 378 -57.50 24.50 -64.22
C ASP A 378 -57.96 25.69 -65.10
N PHE A 379 -57.02 26.44 -65.68
CA PHE A 379 -57.30 27.53 -66.61
C PHE A 379 -57.67 27.02 -68.01
N TYR A 380 -57.07 25.91 -68.45
CA TYR A 380 -57.34 25.28 -69.75
C TYR A 380 -58.64 24.45 -69.77
N GLU A 381 -59.08 23.91 -68.64
CA GLU A 381 -60.35 23.16 -68.54
C GLU A 381 -61.60 24.07 -68.47
N ARG A 382 -61.43 25.40 -68.35
CA ARG A 382 -62.53 26.39 -68.26
C ARG A 382 -62.72 27.24 -69.52
N SER A 383 -61.97 26.97 -70.57
CA SER A 383 -62.07 27.57 -71.91
C SER A 383 -62.48 26.52 -72.92
#